data_AF-A0AAV4B6J9-F1
#
_entry.id   AF-A0AAV4B6J9-F1
#
_cell.length_a   1.000
_cell.length_b   1.000
_cell.length_c   1.000
_cell.angle_alpha   90.00
_cell.angle_beta   90.00
_cell.angle_gamma   90.00
#
_symmetry.space_group_name_H-M   'P 1'
#
loop_
_entity.id
_entity.type
_entity.pdbx_description
1 polymer ?
#
loop_
_entity_poly.entity_id
_entity_poly.type
_entity_poly.pdbx_seq_one_letter_code
_entity_poly.pdbx_strand_id
1 'polypeptide(L)'
;MPDARALCVKNEEMKPRRVLEMSLLGAFDHYRKKDQLQVPYSSFKELRLQHLLPFTSHKFRECLCEYCMCIVLITKAVNTFLSPEKRIKDHYGAQDAPQGCHWNNQQTTIHPIVATYRCNENNCLKIITGRKVFISDDLTHDHHAVHHLFTKAVKLLQSEEVAFSRVIGFSDGASTHYKNRISFAHCSHAFVDLKIMSERHFFGSRHGKGPCDREIEVIKTSVTRAVAARQGVVEFFNMCRVRLQLPPLQTSIIHFHSSVLTQFA
;
A
#
# COMPACT_ATOMS: atom_id res chain seq x y z
N MET A 1 16.52 11.71 -17.46
CA MET A 1 16.42 13.16 -17.23
C MET A 1 15.07 13.46 -16.58
N PRO A 2 14.99 14.29 -15.53
CA PRO A 2 13.71 14.72 -14.98
C PRO A 2 12.91 15.50 -16.04
N ASP A 3 11.59 15.35 -16.04
CA ASP A 3 10.68 16.06 -16.96
C ASP A 3 10.88 17.58 -16.81
N ALA A 4 11.12 18.29 -17.92
CA ALA A 4 11.29 19.74 -17.94
C ALA A 4 10.09 20.50 -17.35
N ARG A 5 8.88 19.90 -17.37
CA ARG A 5 7.66 20.46 -16.75
C ARG A 5 7.66 20.34 -15.23
N ALA A 6 8.46 19.42 -14.67
CA ALA A 6 8.58 19.18 -13.24
C ALA A 6 9.67 20.03 -12.56
N LEU A 7 10.36 20.90 -13.31
CA LEU A 7 11.44 21.75 -12.82
C LEU A 7 11.06 23.23 -12.85
N CYS A 8 11.54 23.99 -11.88
CA CYS A 8 11.53 25.45 -11.87
C CYS A 8 12.97 25.93 -11.97
N VAL A 9 13.25 26.81 -12.94
CA VAL A 9 14.57 27.42 -13.13
C VAL A 9 14.53 28.82 -12.56
N LYS A 10 15.37 29.08 -11.55
CA LYS A 10 15.61 30.43 -11.03
C LYS A 10 17.05 30.54 -10.59
N ASN A 11 17.74 31.61 -11.00
CA ASN A 11 19.17 31.83 -10.74
C ASN A 11 20.03 30.64 -11.18
N GLU A 12 19.77 30.09 -12.35
CA GLU A 12 20.53 28.96 -12.95
C GLU A 12 20.46 27.62 -12.18
N GLU A 13 19.77 27.57 -11.04
CA GLU A 13 19.51 26.33 -10.30
C GLU A 13 18.20 25.66 -10.75
N MET A 14 18.28 24.38 -11.12
CA MET A 14 17.11 23.54 -11.41
C MET A 14 16.57 22.90 -10.13
N LYS A 15 15.43 23.38 -9.64
CA LYS A 15 14.74 22.80 -8.48
C LYS A 15 13.47 22.06 -8.89
N PRO A 16 13.18 20.89 -8.29
CA PRO A 16 11.92 20.19 -8.53
C PRO A 16 10.74 21.01 -8.01
N ARG A 17 9.70 21.15 -8.84
CA ARG A 17 8.43 21.75 -8.44
C ARG A 17 7.77 20.82 -7.42
N ARG A 18 7.38 21.36 -6.27
CA ARG A 18 6.58 20.64 -5.27
C ARG A 18 5.26 21.33 -5.07
N VAL A 19 4.24 20.59 -4.66
CA VAL A 19 2.90 21.13 -4.43
C VAL A 19 2.67 21.21 -2.92
N LEU A 20 2.05 22.28 -2.46
CA LEU A 20 1.62 22.35 -1.06
C LEU A 20 0.50 21.33 -0.81
N GLU A 21 0.64 20.53 0.25
CA GLU A 21 -0.36 19.54 0.67
C GLU A 21 -1.62 20.17 1.27
N MET A 22 -1.56 21.46 1.59
CA MET A 22 -2.67 22.24 2.16
C MET A 22 -2.85 23.57 1.44
N SER A 23 -3.98 24.24 1.69
CA SER A 23 -4.22 25.57 1.15
C SER A 23 -3.18 26.57 1.66
N LEU A 24 -2.94 27.63 0.88
CA LEU A 24 -1.99 28.67 1.28
C LEU A 24 -2.42 29.37 2.59
N LEU A 25 -3.74 29.49 2.81
CA LEU A 25 -4.30 30.01 4.05
C LEU A 25 -4.04 29.07 5.22
N GLY A 26 -4.22 27.75 5.05
CA GLY A 26 -3.91 26.77 6.09
C GLY A 26 -2.43 26.75 6.46
N ALA A 27 -1.54 26.89 5.48
CA ALA A 27 -0.11 27.03 5.74
C ALA A 27 0.23 28.30 6.52
N PHE A 28 -0.47 29.41 6.24
CA PHE A 28 -0.33 30.67 6.97
C PHE A 28 -0.83 30.56 8.42
N ASP A 29 -1.99 29.93 8.63
CA ASP A 29 -2.52 29.70 9.98
C ASP A 29 -1.58 28.83 10.81
N HIS A 30 -0.97 27.82 10.19
CA HIS A 30 0.03 26.98 10.83
C HIS A 30 1.31 27.76 11.16
N TYR A 31 1.77 28.62 10.25
CA TYR A 31 2.90 29.52 10.47
C TYR A 31 2.64 30.47 11.65
N ARG A 32 1.47 31.12 11.70
CA ARG A 32 1.09 32.01 12.81
C ARG A 32 1.05 31.29 14.16
N LYS A 33 0.55 30.06 14.18
CA LYS A 33 0.50 29.24 15.41
C LYS A 33 1.88 28.84 15.91
N LYS A 34 2.84 28.61 15.01
CA LYS A 34 4.16 28.06 15.34
C LYS A 34 5.21 29.14 15.66
N ASP A 35 5.32 30.17 14.82
CA ASP A 35 6.44 31.11 14.87
C ASP A 35 6.11 32.44 15.56
N GLN A 36 4.87 32.68 16.00
CA GLN A 36 4.38 33.91 16.68
C GLN A 36 4.71 35.25 15.98
N LEU A 37 5.28 35.22 14.77
CA LEU A 37 5.64 36.41 14.01
C LEU A 37 4.40 37.07 13.40
N GLN A 38 4.32 38.39 13.52
CA GLN A 38 3.24 39.24 12.98
C GLN A 38 3.42 39.50 11.48
N VAL A 39 3.71 38.47 10.68
CA VAL A 39 3.78 38.63 9.22
C VAL A 39 2.36 38.64 8.66
N PRO A 40 1.94 39.68 7.91
CA PRO A 40 0.65 39.70 7.26
C PRO A 40 0.58 38.68 6.12
N TYR A 41 -0.62 38.18 5.81
CA TYR A 41 -0.83 37.13 4.80
C TYR A 41 -0.27 37.50 3.42
N SER A 42 -0.33 38.78 3.04
CA SER A 42 0.24 39.30 1.79
C SER A 42 1.75 39.06 1.72
N SER A 43 2.49 39.47 2.75
CA SER A 43 3.94 39.26 2.82
C SER A 43 4.31 37.79 2.89
N PHE A 44 3.54 36.97 3.63
CA PHE A 44 3.74 35.51 3.66
C PHE A 44 3.59 34.87 2.26
N LYS A 45 2.58 35.31 1.50
CA LYS A 45 2.33 34.82 0.14
C LYS A 45 3.47 35.18 -0.82
N GLU A 46 4.08 36.35 -0.68
CA GLU A 46 5.18 36.83 -1.53
C GLU A 46 6.53 36.18 -1.18
N LEU A 47 6.80 35.99 0.12
CA LEU A 47 8.03 35.35 0.61
C LEU A 47 8.05 33.83 0.38
N ARG A 48 6.93 33.25 -0.07
CA ARG A 48 6.83 31.84 -0.39
C ARG A 48 7.79 31.44 -1.49
N LEU A 49 8.46 30.30 -1.28
CA LEU A 49 9.32 29.69 -2.28
C LEU A 49 8.55 29.43 -3.59
N GLN A 50 8.99 30.06 -4.68
CA GLN A 50 8.29 30.05 -5.97
C GLN A 50 8.23 28.67 -6.65
N HIS A 51 9.15 27.76 -6.31
CA HIS A 51 9.12 26.37 -6.78
C HIS A 51 8.09 25.50 -6.03
N LEU A 52 7.50 26.01 -4.94
CA LEU A 52 6.30 25.45 -4.36
C LEU A 52 5.11 25.98 -5.13
N LEU A 53 4.23 25.12 -5.62
CA LEU A 53 2.98 25.50 -6.25
C LEU A 53 1.85 25.45 -5.22
N PRO A 54 0.96 26.45 -5.18
CA PRO A 54 -0.21 26.35 -4.33
C PRO A 54 -1.07 25.18 -4.82
N PHE A 55 -1.74 24.49 -3.89
CA PHE A 55 -2.65 23.40 -4.23
C PHE A 55 -3.65 23.80 -5.33
N THR A 56 -4.10 25.06 -5.32
CA THR A 56 -5.05 25.62 -6.28
C THR A 56 -4.50 25.83 -7.69
N SER A 57 -3.17 25.88 -7.88
CA SER A 57 -2.58 26.08 -9.22
C SER A 57 -2.44 24.78 -10.02
N HIS A 58 -2.70 23.63 -9.41
CA HIS A 58 -2.75 22.37 -10.16
C HIS A 58 -4.10 22.28 -10.87
N LYS A 59 -4.08 22.15 -12.21
CA LYS A 59 -5.30 21.98 -13.03
C LYS A 59 -6.03 20.65 -12.81
N PHE A 60 -5.48 19.77 -11.98
CA PHE A 60 -5.99 18.42 -11.77
C PHE A 60 -6.26 18.23 -10.30
N ARG A 61 -7.53 18.34 -9.93
CA ARG A 61 -8.01 18.15 -8.56
C ARG A 61 -8.36 16.69 -8.24
N GLU A 62 -8.24 15.76 -9.19
CA GLU A 62 -8.71 14.38 -9.06
C GLU A 62 -7.84 13.44 -9.93
N CYS A 63 -7.93 12.13 -9.67
CA CYS A 63 -7.30 11.09 -10.50
C CYS A 63 -7.79 11.19 -11.96
N LEU A 64 -6.86 11.16 -12.92
CA LEU A 64 -7.12 11.29 -14.36
C LEU A 64 -7.14 9.96 -15.12
N CYS A 65 -7.59 8.87 -14.50
CA CYS A 65 -7.86 7.70 -15.32
C CYS A 65 -9.09 7.97 -16.19
N GLU A 66 -9.04 7.55 -17.45
CA GLU A 66 -10.10 7.69 -18.46
C GLU A 66 -11.47 7.26 -17.91
N TYR A 67 -11.48 6.21 -17.09
CA TYR A 67 -12.65 5.67 -16.40
C TYR A 67 -13.34 6.66 -15.44
N CYS A 68 -12.59 7.38 -14.60
CA CYS A 68 -13.18 8.32 -13.63
C CYS A 68 -13.73 9.57 -14.32
N MET A 69 -13.10 10.01 -15.41
CA MET A 69 -13.61 11.14 -16.19
C MET A 69 -14.88 10.79 -16.97
N CYS A 70 -14.96 9.58 -17.53
CA CYS A 70 -16.14 9.13 -18.28
C CYS A 70 -17.40 9.13 -17.41
N ILE A 71 -17.35 8.63 -16.17
CA ILE A 71 -18.56 8.50 -15.36
C ILE A 71 -19.10 9.84 -14.88
N VAL A 72 -18.23 10.81 -14.55
CA VAL A 72 -18.65 12.17 -14.18
C VAL A 72 -19.29 12.88 -15.38
N LEU A 73 -18.72 12.71 -16.57
CA LEU A 73 -19.26 13.31 -17.80
C LEU A 73 -20.60 12.67 -18.20
N ILE A 74 -20.73 11.36 -18.08
CA ILE A 74 -21.98 10.64 -18.35
C ILE A 74 -23.05 11.05 -17.35
N THR A 75 -22.77 11.08 -16.05
CA THR A 75 -23.74 11.49 -15.03
C THR A 75 -24.19 12.94 -15.22
N LYS A 76 -23.27 13.84 -15.59
CA LYS A 76 -23.62 15.23 -15.95
C LYS A 76 -24.51 15.29 -17.19
N ALA A 77 -24.18 14.55 -18.25
CA ALA A 77 -24.99 14.50 -19.47
C ALA A 77 -26.38 13.92 -19.18
N VAL A 78 -26.48 12.79 -18.48
CA VAL A 78 -27.76 12.16 -18.13
C VAL A 78 -28.60 13.08 -17.25
N ASN A 79 -27.99 13.78 -16.28
CA ASN A 79 -28.70 14.74 -15.43
C ASN A 79 -29.23 15.97 -16.16
N THR A 80 -28.75 16.28 -17.38
CA THR A 80 -29.39 17.31 -18.21
C THR A 80 -30.73 16.87 -18.80
N PHE A 81 -31.00 15.57 -18.89
CA PHE A 81 -32.26 15.02 -19.39
C PHE A 81 -33.26 14.65 -18.29
N LEU A 82 -32.89 14.80 -17.01
CA LEU A 82 -33.73 14.42 -15.87
C LEU A 82 -34.31 15.64 -15.15
N SER A 83 -35.57 15.52 -14.74
CA SER A 83 -36.21 16.51 -13.86
C SER A 83 -35.44 16.64 -12.54
N PRO A 84 -35.40 17.82 -11.89
CA PRO A 84 -34.56 18.07 -10.71
C PRO A 84 -34.69 17.03 -9.58
N GLU A 85 -35.89 16.49 -9.43
CA GLU A 85 -36.31 15.51 -8.41
C GLU A 85 -35.82 14.08 -8.71
N LYS A 86 -35.55 13.80 -9.99
CA LYS A 86 -35.06 12.52 -10.51
C LYS A 86 -33.59 12.55 -10.89
N ARG A 87 -32.91 13.69 -10.70
CA ARG A 87 -31.47 13.79 -10.95
C ARG A 87 -30.77 12.70 -10.15
N ILE A 88 -29.89 11.99 -10.82
CA ILE A 88 -28.95 11.07 -10.21
C ILE A 88 -28.06 11.95 -9.32
N LYS A 89 -28.39 11.97 -8.03
CA LYS A 89 -27.50 12.50 -7.02
C LYS A 89 -26.34 11.52 -6.98
N ASP A 90 -25.13 12.04 -7.14
CA ASP A 90 -23.95 11.26 -6.83
C ASP A 90 -24.07 10.81 -5.37
N HIS A 91 -24.35 9.52 -5.21
CA HIS A 91 -24.60 8.83 -3.95
C HIS A 91 -23.59 7.68 -3.84
N TYR A 92 -22.34 7.90 -4.26
CA TYR A 92 -21.30 6.87 -4.25
C TYR A 92 -20.83 6.52 -2.82
N GLY A 93 -21.69 5.82 -2.08
CA GLY A 93 -21.37 5.09 -0.86
C GLY A 93 -20.71 3.76 -1.19
N ALA A 94 -19.38 3.74 -1.08
CA ALA A 94 -18.48 2.59 -0.94
C ALA A 94 -18.40 1.50 -2.05
N GLN A 95 -19.45 1.19 -2.81
CA GLN A 95 -19.41 0.07 -3.76
C GLN A 95 -19.07 0.49 -5.20
N ASP A 96 -19.49 1.69 -5.62
CA ASP A 96 -19.22 2.25 -6.97
C ASP A 96 -18.41 3.57 -6.90
N ALA A 97 -17.70 3.78 -5.80
CA ALA A 97 -17.03 5.04 -5.52
C ALA A 97 -15.74 5.23 -6.33
N PRO A 98 -15.36 6.49 -6.65
CA PRO A 98 -14.08 6.77 -7.27
C PRO A 98 -12.95 6.13 -6.46
N GLN A 99 -11.87 5.66 -7.12
CA GLN A 99 -10.76 4.98 -6.45
C GLN A 99 -10.25 5.74 -5.20
N GLY A 100 -10.34 7.08 -5.23
CA GLY A 100 -10.14 8.01 -4.10
C GLY A 100 -10.85 7.64 -2.80
N CYS A 101 -12.13 7.23 -2.87
CA CYS A 101 -12.94 6.86 -1.71
C CYS A 101 -12.49 5.53 -1.09
N HIS A 102 -11.87 4.62 -1.85
CA HIS A 102 -11.30 3.39 -1.29
C HIS A 102 -10.08 3.66 -0.39
N TRP A 103 -9.41 4.81 -0.55
CA TRP A 103 -8.33 5.24 0.34
C TRP A 103 -8.84 5.80 1.67
N ASN A 104 -10.13 6.15 1.76
CA ASN A 104 -10.78 6.67 2.96
C ASN A 104 -11.55 5.59 3.75
N ASN A 105 -11.50 4.33 3.29
CA ASN A 105 -12.00 3.18 4.03
C ASN A 105 -11.03 2.79 5.13
N GLN A 106 -11.52 2.06 6.14
CA GLN A 106 -10.66 1.45 7.15
C GLN A 106 -9.65 0.53 6.44
N GLN A 107 -8.40 0.98 6.42
CA GLN A 107 -7.33 0.28 5.72
C GLN A 107 -6.86 -0.91 6.55
N THR A 108 -6.19 -1.86 5.89
CA THR A 108 -5.50 -2.96 6.56
C THR A 108 -4.26 -3.31 5.76
N THR A 109 -3.21 -3.68 6.48
CA THR A 109 -1.97 -4.15 5.89
C THR A 109 -2.12 -5.59 5.46
N ILE A 110 -1.89 -5.84 4.17
CA ILE A 110 -1.71 -7.18 3.62
C ILE A 110 -0.26 -7.34 3.23
N HIS A 111 0.41 -8.33 3.81
CA HIS A 111 1.80 -8.63 3.53
C HIS A 111 1.94 -10.08 3.09
N PRO A 112 2.04 -10.36 1.77
CA PRO A 112 2.32 -11.70 1.29
C PRO A 112 3.81 -12.03 1.40
N ILE A 113 4.11 -13.27 1.77
CA ILE A 113 5.41 -13.89 1.66
C ILE A 113 5.23 -15.21 0.92
N VAL A 114 5.86 -15.30 -0.25
CA VAL A 114 5.94 -16.53 -1.04
C VAL A 114 7.33 -17.11 -0.85
N ALA A 115 7.41 -18.28 -0.22
CA ALA A 115 8.64 -19.00 0.03
C ALA A 115 8.74 -20.19 -0.93
N THR A 116 9.84 -20.29 -1.66
CA THR A 116 10.15 -21.45 -2.50
C THR A 116 11.33 -22.20 -1.93
N TYR A 117 11.18 -23.50 -1.73
CA TYR A 117 12.22 -24.37 -1.17
C TYR A 117 12.12 -25.78 -1.76
N ARG A 118 13.18 -26.57 -1.64
CA ARG A 118 13.18 -27.97 -2.07
C ARG A 118 12.47 -28.83 -1.04
N CYS A 119 11.80 -29.88 -1.49
CA CYS A 119 11.24 -30.87 -0.59
C CYS A 119 12.31 -31.42 0.36
N ASN A 120 11.93 -31.64 1.62
CA ASN A 120 12.83 -32.15 2.67
C ASN A 120 13.03 -33.67 2.58
N GLU A 121 12.28 -34.36 1.72
CA GLU A 121 12.41 -35.79 1.50
C GLU A 121 13.66 -36.11 0.66
N ASN A 122 14.40 -37.15 1.06
CA ASN A 122 15.59 -37.62 0.34
C ASN A 122 15.28 -37.90 -1.13
N ASN A 123 16.13 -37.40 -2.04
CA ASN A 123 15.98 -37.52 -3.49
C ASN A 123 14.71 -36.87 -4.10
N CYS A 124 13.96 -36.06 -3.35
CA CYS A 124 12.82 -35.35 -3.90
C CYS A 124 13.26 -34.04 -4.57
N LEU A 125 13.26 -34.00 -5.91
CA LEU A 125 13.60 -32.82 -6.70
C LEU A 125 12.46 -31.79 -6.80
N LYS A 126 11.35 -32.02 -6.09
CA LYS A 126 10.17 -31.16 -6.14
C LYS A 126 10.46 -29.84 -5.46
N ILE A 127 10.12 -28.75 -6.14
CA ILE A 127 10.11 -27.40 -5.56
C ILE A 127 8.75 -27.19 -4.90
N ILE A 128 8.77 -26.92 -3.60
CA ILE A 128 7.60 -26.55 -2.81
C ILE A 128 7.48 -25.03 -2.82
N THR A 129 6.26 -24.53 -3.04
CA THR A 129 5.94 -23.11 -2.93
C THR A 129 4.98 -22.92 -1.75
N GLY A 130 5.53 -22.51 -0.62
CA GLY A 130 4.76 -22.07 0.54
C GLY A 130 4.28 -20.64 0.35
N ARG A 131 3.00 -20.38 0.62
CA ARG A 131 2.41 -19.04 0.57
C ARG A 131 1.93 -18.71 1.97
N LYS A 132 2.35 -17.58 2.51
CA LYS A 132 1.92 -17.04 3.80
C LYS A 132 1.47 -15.61 3.55
N VAL A 133 0.21 -15.31 3.84
CA VAL A 133 -0.25 -13.91 3.78
C VAL A 133 -0.64 -13.48 5.17
N PHE A 134 -0.02 -12.39 5.61
CA PHE A 134 -0.25 -11.77 6.89
C PHE A 134 -1.20 -10.59 6.70
N ILE A 135 -2.23 -10.51 7.54
CA ILE A 135 -3.18 -9.40 7.55
C ILE A 135 -3.08 -8.74 8.93
N SER A 136 -2.89 -7.42 8.95
CA SER A 136 -2.72 -6.61 10.16
C SER A 136 -3.53 -5.32 10.07
N ASP A 137 -4.03 -4.84 11.19
CA ASP A 137 -4.67 -3.54 11.35
C ASP A 137 -3.67 -2.38 11.52
N ASP A 138 -2.39 -2.68 11.75
CA ASP A 138 -1.30 -1.70 11.77
C ASP A 138 -1.13 -1.03 10.40
N LEU A 139 -1.32 0.30 10.33
CA LEU A 139 -1.21 1.12 9.11
C LEU A 139 0.12 1.90 9.01
N THR A 140 1.04 1.70 9.95
CA THR A 140 2.30 2.44 9.97
C THR A 140 3.20 2.03 8.80
N HIS A 141 3.06 0.79 8.34
CA HIS A 141 3.74 0.24 7.16
C HIS A 141 5.26 0.51 7.12
N ASP A 142 5.90 0.46 8.28
CA ASP A 142 7.32 0.78 8.39
C ASP A 142 8.20 -0.48 8.27
N HIS A 143 9.51 -0.25 8.38
CA HIS A 143 10.51 -1.31 8.32
C HIS A 143 10.48 -2.24 9.55
N HIS A 144 9.93 -1.79 10.70
CA HIS A 144 9.75 -2.63 11.88
C HIS A 144 8.64 -3.66 11.62
N ALA A 145 7.51 -3.23 11.07
CA ALA A 145 6.42 -4.11 10.67
C ALA A 145 6.89 -5.17 9.66
N VAL A 146 7.61 -4.75 8.61
CA VAL A 146 8.17 -5.68 7.61
C VAL A 146 9.14 -6.69 8.25
N HIS A 147 10.01 -6.24 9.14
CA HIS A 147 10.95 -7.14 9.82
C HIS A 147 10.25 -8.13 10.76
N HIS A 148 9.23 -7.68 11.49
CA HIS A 148 8.42 -8.53 12.36
C HIS A 148 7.74 -9.64 11.56
N LEU A 149 7.08 -9.30 10.45
CA LEU A 149 6.37 -10.24 9.59
C LEU A 149 7.33 -11.23 8.92
N PHE A 150 8.49 -10.75 8.45
CA PHE A 150 9.53 -11.63 7.93
C PHE A 150 10.04 -12.63 8.97
N THR A 151 10.36 -12.17 10.17
CA THR A 151 10.83 -13.00 11.28
C THR A 151 9.78 -14.05 11.65
N LYS A 152 8.50 -13.66 11.66
CA LYS A 152 7.38 -14.57 11.91
C LYS A 152 7.29 -15.64 10.82
N ALA A 153 7.44 -15.27 9.55
CA ALA A 153 7.43 -16.23 8.44
C ALA A 153 8.57 -17.25 8.52
N VAL A 154 9.79 -16.79 8.83
CA VAL A 154 10.94 -17.70 9.00
C VAL A 154 10.72 -18.67 10.16
N LYS A 155 10.22 -18.19 11.30
CA LYS A 155 9.91 -19.04 12.45
C LYS A 155 8.81 -20.07 12.15
N LEU A 156 7.80 -19.69 11.36
CA LEU A 156 6.77 -20.62 10.91
C LEU A 156 7.35 -21.73 10.02
N LEU A 157 8.24 -21.39 9.08
CA LEU A 157 8.90 -22.39 8.25
C LEU A 157 9.79 -23.33 9.09
N GLN A 158 10.49 -22.81 10.09
CA GLN A 158 11.26 -23.64 11.04
C GLN A 158 10.36 -24.59 11.83
N SER A 159 9.17 -24.14 12.24
CA SER A 159 8.20 -24.98 12.96
C SER A 159 7.52 -26.05 12.10
N GLU A 160 7.51 -25.87 10.78
CA GLU A 160 6.98 -26.83 9.80
C GLU A 160 8.01 -27.92 9.43
N GLU A 161 9.08 -28.07 10.22
CA GLU A 161 10.19 -29.02 9.99
C GLU A 161 10.88 -28.84 8.64
N VAL A 162 10.82 -27.63 8.05
CA VAL A 162 11.59 -27.31 6.85
C VAL A 162 13.03 -27.05 7.27
N ALA A 163 13.95 -27.93 6.86
CA ALA A 163 15.38 -27.75 7.12
C ALA A 163 15.99 -26.78 6.08
N PHE A 164 16.46 -25.61 6.53
CA PHE A 164 17.18 -24.66 5.68
C PHE A 164 18.27 -23.92 6.45
N SER A 165 19.41 -23.68 5.79
CA SER A 165 20.57 -22.99 6.36
C SER A 165 20.66 -21.52 5.97
N ARG A 166 19.96 -21.12 4.91
CA ARG A 166 19.99 -19.77 4.34
C ARG A 166 18.63 -19.34 3.83
N VAL A 167 18.29 -18.08 4.06
CA VAL A 167 17.12 -17.40 3.52
C VAL A 167 17.57 -16.30 2.57
N ILE A 168 17.04 -16.32 1.36
CA ILE A 168 17.29 -15.29 0.35
C ILE A 168 15.97 -14.52 0.16
N GLY A 169 15.89 -13.32 0.74
CA GLY A 169 14.71 -12.47 0.66
C GLY A 169 14.76 -11.56 -0.55
N PHE A 170 13.80 -11.69 -1.45
CA PHE A 170 13.57 -10.75 -2.54
C PHE A 170 12.48 -9.74 -2.15
N SER A 171 12.72 -8.45 -2.35
CA SER A 171 11.76 -7.40 -2.03
C SER A 171 11.87 -6.19 -2.94
N ASP A 172 10.85 -5.33 -2.94
CA ASP A 172 10.86 -4.09 -3.69
C ASP A 172 11.97 -3.13 -3.21
N GLY A 173 12.47 -2.30 -4.11
CA GLY A 173 13.49 -1.29 -3.81
C GLY A 173 12.99 -0.07 -3.02
N ALA A 174 11.79 -0.11 -2.44
CA ALA A 174 11.17 1.03 -1.81
C ALA A 174 11.81 1.34 -0.44
N SER A 175 12.34 2.55 -0.29
CA SER A 175 13.23 2.92 0.82
C SER A 175 12.51 3.06 2.16
N THR A 176 11.25 3.47 2.18
CA THR A 176 10.49 3.68 3.43
C THR A 176 10.28 2.41 4.25
N HIS A 177 10.32 1.24 3.60
CA HIS A 177 9.87 -0.03 4.17
C HIS A 177 10.83 -1.19 3.92
N TYR A 178 11.35 -1.35 2.71
CA TYR A 178 12.20 -2.50 2.35
C TYR A 178 13.68 -2.13 2.27
N LYS A 179 14.05 -1.16 1.41
CA LYS A 179 15.45 -0.85 1.10
C LYS A 179 15.99 0.34 1.91
N ASN A 180 16.24 0.12 3.21
CA ASN A 180 16.82 1.13 4.11
C ASN A 180 17.93 0.56 5.01
N ARG A 181 18.63 1.47 5.71
CA ARG A 181 19.74 1.16 6.63
C ARG A 181 19.37 0.13 7.71
N ILE A 182 18.10 0.10 8.14
CA ILE A 182 17.65 -0.74 9.25
C ILE A 182 17.43 -2.17 8.73
N SER A 183 16.87 -2.32 7.53
CA SER A 183 16.81 -3.63 6.86
C SER A 183 18.20 -4.24 6.65
N PHE A 184 19.23 -3.44 6.35
CA PHE A 184 20.62 -3.93 6.29
C PHE A 184 21.15 -4.37 7.67
N ALA A 185 20.85 -3.60 8.72
CA ALA A 185 21.20 -3.99 10.09
C ALA A 185 20.49 -5.29 10.50
N HIS A 186 19.23 -5.49 10.14
CA HIS A 186 18.53 -6.75 10.38
C HIS A 186 19.18 -7.93 9.66
N CYS A 187 19.75 -7.72 8.46
CA CYS A 187 20.49 -8.78 7.77
C CYS A 187 21.76 -9.17 8.51
N SER A 188 22.51 -8.20 9.04
CA SER A 188 23.74 -8.49 9.80
C SER A 188 23.45 -9.21 11.11
N HIS A 189 22.30 -8.96 11.74
CA HIS A 189 21.89 -9.60 13.00
C HIS A 189 21.10 -10.90 12.80
N ALA A 190 20.71 -11.25 11.56
CA ALA A 190 19.87 -12.41 11.30
C ALA A 190 20.44 -13.73 11.83
N PHE A 191 21.76 -13.92 11.79
CA PHE A 191 22.38 -15.11 12.35
C PHE A 191 22.29 -15.16 13.88
N VAL A 192 22.32 -14.01 14.55
CA VAL A 192 22.16 -13.93 16.00
C VAL A 192 20.70 -14.23 16.38
N ASP A 193 19.75 -13.61 15.68
CA ASP A 193 18.32 -13.60 16.04
C ASP A 193 17.56 -14.86 15.59
N LEU A 194 17.87 -15.36 14.39
CA LEU A 194 17.16 -16.47 13.75
C LEU A 194 18.00 -17.73 13.62
N LYS A 195 19.30 -17.67 13.96
CA LYS A 195 20.28 -18.76 13.75
C LYS A 195 20.39 -19.21 12.29
N ILE A 196 20.10 -18.30 11.35
CA ILE A 196 20.08 -18.56 9.91
C ILE A 196 20.78 -17.44 9.15
N MET A 197 21.51 -17.80 8.10
CA MET A 197 22.11 -16.82 7.19
C MET A 197 21.02 -16.13 6.37
N SER A 198 20.93 -14.81 6.44
CA SER A 198 19.95 -14.04 5.67
C SER A 198 20.63 -13.17 4.63
N GLU A 199 20.07 -13.17 3.43
CA GLU A 199 20.43 -12.25 2.36
C GLU A 199 19.22 -11.48 1.87
N ARG A 200 19.44 -10.26 1.40
CA ARG A 200 18.39 -9.42 0.84
C ARG A 200 18.78 -8.94 -0.54
N HIS A 201 17.91 -9.26 -1.49
CA HIS A 201 17.96 -8.79 -2.85
C HIS A 201 16.79 -7.83 -3.06
N PHE A 202 17.08 -6.72 -3.72
CA PHE A 202 16.08 -5.71 -4.01
C PHE A 202 15.88 -5.60 -5.51
N PHE A 203 14.63 -5.59 -5.95
CA PHE A 203 14.31 -5.28 -7.33
C PHE A 203 14.71 -3.83 -7.67
N GLY A 204 14.81 -3.54 -8.97
CA GLY A 204 15.12 -2.20 -9.47
C GLY A 204 14.11 -1.14 -8.97
N SER A 205 14.46 0.14 -9.12
CA SER A 205 13.61 1.27 -8.75
C SER A 205 12.43 1.43 -9.71
N ARG A 206 11.50 0.47 -9.68
CA ARG A 206 10.16 0.39 -10.30
C ARG A 206 9.53 -0.93 -9.83
N HIS A 207 8.21 -0.95 -9.63
CA HIS A 207 7.48 -2.14 -9.15
C HIS A 207 7.82 -3.38 -9.99
N GLY A 208 8.50 -4.34 -9.38
CA GLY A 208 8.67 -5.66 -9.96
C GLY A 208 7.42 -6.47 -9.63
N LYS A 209 6.66 -6.88 -10.65
CA LYS A 209 5.55 -7.80 -10.42
C LYS A 209 6.12 -9.16 -10.03
N GLY A 210 5.68 -9.71 -8.91
CA GLY A 210 6.18 -10.96 -8.37
C GLY A 210 5.07 -11.94 -7.97
N PRO A 211 5.44 -13.16 -7.54
CA PRO A 211 4.49 -14.14 -7.02
C PRO A 211 3.62 -13.61 -5.87
N CYS A 212 4.16 -12.67 -5.07
CA CYS A 212 3.46 -12.00 -4.00
C CYS A 212 2.23 -11.19 -4.48
N ASP A 213 2.31 -10.54 -5.65
CA ASP A 213 1.20 -9.76 -6.20
C ASP A 213 0.00 -10.64 -6.55
N ARG A 214 0.28 -11.85 -7.07
CA ARG A 214 -0.76 -12.84 -7.37
C ARG A 214 -1.55 -13.23 -6.12
N GLU A 215 -0.86 -13.49 -5.01
CA GLU A 215 -1.51 -13.89 -3.75
C GLU A 215 -2.36 -12.73 -3.18
N ILE A 216 -1.86 -11.49 -3.28
CA ILE A 216 -2.66 -10.30 -2.92
C ILE A 216 -3.90 -10.20 -3.81
N GLU A 217 -3.75 -10.39 -5.13
CA GLU A 217 -4.83 -10.29 -6.10
C GLU A 217 -5.92 -11.32 -5.84
N VAL A 218 -5.57 -12.56 -5.48
CA VAL A 218 -6.54 -13.60 -5.12
C VAL A 218 -7.37 -13.17 -3.91
N ILE A 219 -6.73 -12.65 -2.87
CA ILE A 219 -7.43 -12.17 -1.66
C ILE A 219 -8.32 -10.98 -2.00
N LYS A 220 -7.80 -9.97 -2.71
CA LYS A 220 -8.56 -8.80 -3.13
C LYS A 220 -9.77 -9.21 -3.98
N THR A 221 -9.59 -10.11 -4.94
CA THR A 221 -10.67 -10.61 -5.81
C THR A 221 -11.72 -11.36 -5.01
N SER A 222 -11.32 -12.17 -4.03
CA SER A 222 -12.26 -12.87 -3.13
C SER A 222 -13.12 -11.88 -2.34
N VAL A 223 -12.49 -10.84 -1.78
CA VAL A 223 -13.20 -9.76 -1.08
C VAL A 223 -14.14 -9.01 -2.04
N THR A 224 -13.67 -8.62 -3.22
CA THR A 224 -14.48 -7.95 -4.24
C THR A 224 -15.70 -8.77 -4.62
N ARG A 225 -15.55 -10.09 -4.81
CA ARG A 225 -16.66 -11.00 -5.12
C ARG A 225 -17.66 -11.10 -3.96
N ALA A 226 -17.16 -11.21 -2.73
CA ALA A 226 -18.01 -11.27 -1.53
C ALA A 226 -18.84 -9.99 -1.35
N VAL A 227 -18.22 -8.83 -1.59
CA VAL A 227 -18.89 -7.52 -1.57
C VAL A 227 -19.91 -7.41 -2.72
N ALA A 228 -19.53 -7.80 -3.94
CA ALA A 228 -20.43 -7.80 -5.09
C ALA A 228 -21.66 -8.71 -4.88
N ALA A 229 -21.49 -9.85 -4.22
CA ALA A 229 -22.56 -10.76 -3.84
C ALA A 229 -23.36 -10.31 -2.61
N ARG A 230 -23.06 -9.12 -2.04
CA ARG A 230 -23.71 -8.55 -0.85
C ARG A 230 -23.62 -9.42 0.40
N GLN A 231 -22.56 -10.21 0.52
CA GLN A 231 -22.40 -11.17 1.60
C GLN A 231 -21.54 -10.64 2.78
N GLY A 232 -21.22 -9.36 2.81
CA GLY A 232 -20.47 -8.72 3.89
C GLY A 232 -20.42 -7.19 3.74
N VAL A 233 -20.38 -6.48 4.87
CA VAL A 233 -20.17 -5.02 4.93
C VAL A 233 -18.66 -4.72 4.88
N VAL A 234 -18.31 -3.54 4.37
CA VAL A 234 -17.00 -3.04 3.90
C VAL A 234 -15.91 -2.94 4.99
N GLU A 235 -15.65 -4.00 5.75
CA GLU A 235 -14.47 -4.09 6.63
C GLU A 235 -13.60 -5.28 6.24
N PHE A 236 -12.55 -4.98 5.47
CA PHE A 236 -11.65 -5.97 4.86
C PHE A 236 -11.04 -6.91 5.91
N PHE A 237 -10.53 -6.35 7.02
CA PHE A 237 -9.89 -7.13 8.08
C PHE A 237 -10.86 -8.15 8.70
N ASN A 238 -12.06 -7.70 9.09
CA ASN A 238 -13.06 -8.57 9.69
C ASN A 238 -13.59 -9.62 8.70
N MET A 239 -13.73 -9.27 7.43
CA MET A 239 -14.14 -10.23 6.40
C MET A 239 -13.08 -11.32 6.20
N CYS A 240 -11.80 -10.95 6.15
CA CYS A 240 -10.69 -11.91 6.11
C CYS A 240 -10.65 -12.77 7.38
N ARG A 241 -10.88 -12.17 8.55
CA ARG A 241 -10.93 -12.88 9.83
C ARG A 241 -12.06 -13.90 9.92
N VAL A 242 -13.23 -13.62 9.33
CA VAL A 242 -14.39 -14.52 9.39
C VAL A 242 -14.33 -15.62 8.33
N ARG A 243 -13.90 -15.29 7.11
CA ARG A 243 -14.02 -16.20 5.96
C ARG A 243 -12.79 -17.07 5.69
N LEU A 244 -11.63 -16.71 6.23
CA LEU A 244 -10.38 -17.33 5.82
C LEU A 244 -9.71 -18.19 6.94
N GLN A 245 -10.38 -18.48 8.06
CA GLN A 245 -9.75 -19.20 9.17
C GLN A 245 -9.39 -20.67 8.85
N LEU A 246 -8.14 -21.04 9.18
CA LEU A 246 -7.74 -22.35 9.72
C LEU A 246 -7.56 -22.19 11.26
N PRO A 247 -7.55 -23.27 12.08
CA PRO A 247 -7.89 -23.19 13.51
C PRO A 247 -7.00 -22.26 14.34
N PRO A 248 -7.51 -21.76 15.48
CA PRO A 248 -7.09 -20.50 16.07
C PRO A 248 -5.73 -20.63 16.77
N LEU A 249 -4.72 -19.96 16.23
CA LEU A 249 -3.63 -19.47 17.06
C LEU A 249 -4.00 -18.04 17.47
N GLN A 250 -4.29 -17.86 18.76
CA GLN A 250 -4.58 -16.57 19.41
C GLN A 250 -3.44 -15.56 19.19
N THR A 251 -3.41 -14.87 18.04
CA THR A 251 -2.67 -13.63 17.84
C THR A 251 -3.40 -12.75 16.82
N SER A 252 -3.19 -11.44 16.85
CA SER A 252 -3.73 -10.40 15.96
C SER A 252 -3.34 -10.53 14.46
N ILE A 253 -2.83 -11.69 14.05
CA ILE A 253 -2.27 -11.93 12.73
C ILE A 253 -2.85 -13.25 12.20
N ILE A 254 -3.60 -13.15 11.11
CA ILE A 254 -4.20 -14.30 10.43
C ILE A 254 -3.19 -14.87 9.43
N HIS A 255 -3.03 -16.19 9.40
CA HIS A 255 -2.11 -16.91 8.50
C HIS A 255 -2.90 -17.80 7.55
N PHE A 256 -2.50 -17.84 6.28
CA PHE A 256 -3.09 -18.73 5.28
C PHE A 256 -2.07 -19.70 4.70
N HIS A 257 -2.53 -20.90 4.41
CA HIS A 257 -1.88 -21.84 3.50
C HIS A 257 -2.78 -21.99 2.27
N SER A 258 -2.27 -21.72 1.07
CA SER A 258 -3.13 -21.59 -0.13
C SER A 258 -3.85 -22.88 -0.56
N SER A 259 -3.55 -24.03 0.04
CA SER A 259 -4.29 -25.27 -0.24
C SER A 259 -5.77 -25.20 0.16
N VAL A 260 -6.15 -24.25 1.02
CA VAL A 260 -7.53 -24.08 1.50
C VAL A 260 -8.38 -23.20 0.57
N LEU A 261 -7.77 -22.28 -0.17
CA LEU A 261 -8.51 -21.37 -1.07
C LEU A 261 -9.03 -22.07 -2.34
N THR A 262 -8.53 -23.27 -2.64
CA THR A 262 -9.00 -24.10 -3.76
C THR A 262 -10.22 -24.96 -3.45
N GLN A 263 -10.76 -24.94 -2.21
CA GLN A 263 -11.95 -25.72 -1.83
C GLN A 263 -13.27 -24.95 -1.92
N PHE A 264 -13.24 -23.65 -2.25
CA PHE A 264 -14.44 -22.88 -2.52
C PHE A 264 -14.53 -22.59 -4.03
N ALA A 265 -14.81 -23.65 -4.78
CA ALA A 265 -15.34 -23.58 -6.14
C ALA A 265 -16.86 -23.69 -6.07
#